data_AF-A0A4R6S5F4-F1
#
_entry.id   AF-A0A4R6S5F4-F1
#
_cell.length_a   1.000
_cell.length_b   1.000
_cell.length_c   1.000
_cell.angle_alpha   90.00
_cell.angle_beta   90.00
_cell.angle_gamma   90.00
#
_symmetry.space_group_name_H-M   'P 1'
#
loop_
_entity.id
_entity.type
_entity.pdbx_description
1 polymer ?
#
loop_
_entity_poly.entity_id
_entity_poly.type
_entity_poly.pdbx_seq_one_letter_code
_entity_poly.pdbx_strand_id
1 'polypeptide(L)' 'MEPDRTYPRGSTVTYTTRAGARRRHPPTAPITTAVVVGLPLRDVHTGSVWVPVRPPTVPEHAPAVLVRAADIIDISRADQ' A
#
# COMPACT_ATOMS: atom_id res chain seq x y z
N MET A 1 -6.53 7.12 -18.88
CA MET A 1 -7.08 5.84 -18.41
C MET A 1 -6.04 5.28 -17.44
N GLU A 2 -6.30 5.33 -16.13
CA GLU A 2 -5.44 4.58 -15.21
C GLU A 2 -5.62 3.09 -15.53
N PRO A 3 -4.54 2.31 -15.68
CA PRO A 3 -4.69 0.87 -15.83
C PRO A 3 -5.50 0.35 -14.64
N ASP A 4 -6.42 -0.57 -14.87
CA ASP A 4 -7.12 -1.29 -13.80
C ASP A 4 -6.06 -2.04 -12.99
N ARG A 5 -5.49 -1.36 -11.99
CA ARG A 5 -4.43 -1.89 -11.14
C ARG A 5 -5.10 -2.89 -10.22
N THR A 6 -5.08 -4.15 -10.64
CA THR A 6 -5.42 -5.27 -9.77
C THR A 6 -4.34 -5.39 -8.69
N TYR A 7 -4.72 -5.60 -7.42
CA TYR A 7 -3.81 -5.85 -6.29
C TYR A 7 -3.97 -7.29 -5.80
N PRO A 8 -3.34 -8.29 -6.46
CA PRO A 8 -3.44 -9.67 -6.04
C PRO A 8 -2.73 -9.88 -4.69
N ARG A 9 -3.32 -10.72 -3.84
CA ARG A 9 -2.66 -11.19 -2.61
C ARG A 9 -1.30 -11.82 -2.95
N GLY A 10 -0.32 -11.58 -2.08
CA GLY A 10 1.07 -12.02 -2.27
C GLY A 10 1.91 -11.11 -3.16
N SER A 11 1.31 -10.14 -3.86
CA SER A 11 2.09 -9.14 -4.62
C SER A 11 2.81 -8.18 -3.66
N THR A 12 4.00 -7.76 -4.06
CA THR A 12 4.74 -6.70 -3.38
C THR A 12 4.31 -5.36 -3.96
N VAL A 13 3.92 -4.43 -3.09
CA VAL A 13 3.63 -3.04 -3.46
C VAL A 13 4.64 -2.11 -2.84
N THR A 14 5.01 -1.09 -3.60
CA THR A 14 5.82 0.03 -3.14
C THR A 14 4.94 1.26 -3.05
N TYR A 15 4.93 1.94 -1.90
CA TYR A 15 4.07 3.09 -1.67
C TYR A 15 4.76 4.19 -0.87
N THR A 16 4.22 5.40 -0.97
CA THR A 16 4.71 6.55 -0.19
C THR A 16 3.89 6.70 1.09
N THR A 17 4.55 6.90 2.23
CA THR A 17 3.86 7.16 3.50
C THR A 17 3.75 8.66 3.73
N ARG A 18 2.54 9.23 3.56
CA ARG A 18 2.30 10.65 3.90
C ARG A 18 2.57 10.96 5.38
N ALA A 19 2.51 9.95 6.24
CA ALA A 19 2.77 10.05 7.68
C ALA A 19 4.23 10.41 8.03
N GLY A 20 5.21 10.06 7.18
CA GLY A 20 6.61 10.47 7.37
C GLY A 20 6.88 11.92 7.01
N ALA A 21 6.12 12.46 6.05
CA ALA A 21 6.29 13.83 5.56
C ALA A 21 5.92 14.92 6.58
N ARG A 22 5.12 14.58 7.61
CA ARG A 22 4.68 15.56 8.64
C ARG A 22 5.63 15.69 9.84
N ARG A 23 6.57 14.76 10.06
CA ARG A 23 7.39 14.77 11.31
C ARG A 23 8.85 15.15 11.15
N ARG A 24 9.40 15.29 9.95
CA ARG A 24 10.71 15.89 9.67
C ARG A 24 10.84 16.11 8.17
N HIS A 25 11.24 17.30 7.75
CA HIS A 25 11.78 17.52 6.40
C HIS A 25 12.95 16.54 6.19
N PRO A 26 12.85 15.67 5.16
CA PRO A 26 13.39 15.96 3.83
C PRO A 26 12.30 15.84 2.74
N PRO A 27 12.59 16.25 1.48
CA PRO A 27 11.66 16.20 0.34
C PRO A 27 11.29 14.78 -0.14
N THR A 28 11.63 13.74 0.62
CA THR A 28 11.40 12.33 0.30
C THR A 28 10.39 11.77 1.29
N ALA A 29 9.12 11.70 0.89
CA ALA A 29 8.17 10.86 1.63
C ALA A 29 8.77 9.44 1.73
N PRO A 30 8.79 8.80 2.93
CA PRO A 30 9.39 7.49 3.04
C PRO A 30 8.68 6.53 2.09
N ILE A 31 9.46 5.95 1.19
CA ILE A 31 9.03 4.86 0.32
C ILE A 31 9.11 3.58 1.14
N THR A 32 8.04 2.80 1.12
CA THR A 32 7.95 1.54 1.87
C THR A 32 7.42 0.44 0.96
N THR A 33 7.98 -0.76 1.11
CA THR A 33 7.49 -1.97 0.45
C THR A 33 6.68 -2.81 1.43
N ALA A 34 5.61 -3.43 0.93
CA ALA A 34 4.77 -4.32 1.73
C ALA A 34 4.11 -5.37 0.84
N VAL A 35 3.69 -6.49 1.44
CA VAL A 35 2.97 -7.55 0.74
C VAL A 35 1.48 -7.32 0.85
N VAL A 36 0.72 -7.47 -0.24
CA VAL A 36 -0.74 -7.43 -0.24
C VAL A 36 -1.27 -8.69 0.44
N VAL A 37 -2.06 -8.52 1.52
CA VAL A 37 -2.56 -9.64 2.34
C VAL A 37 -4.07 -9.83 2.26
N GLY A 38 -4.78 -8.91 1.61
CA GLY A 38 -6.24 -8.92 1.53
C GLY A 38 -6.76 -8.44 0.18
N LEU A 39 -8.10 -8.38 0.06
CA LEU A 39 -8.74 -7.80 -1.11
C LEU A 39 -8.83 -6.27 -0.93
N PRO A 40 -8.73 -5.50 -2.03
CA PRO A 40 -8.96 -4.06 -1.98
C PRO A 40 -10.36 -3.73 -1.44
N LEU A 41 -10.42 -2.70 -0.61
CA LEU A 41 -11.65 -2.16 -0.03
C LEU A 41 -11.95 -0.83 -0.70
N ARG A 42 -13.19 -0.66 -1.17
CA ARG A 42 -13.64 0.62 -1.73
C ARG A 42 -14.42 1.39 -0.67
N ASP A 43 -13.95 2.58 -0.33
CA ASP A 43 -14.71 3.51 0.49
C ASP A 43 -15.84 4.13 -0.34
N VAL A 44 -17.08 3.88 0.04
CA VAL A 44 -18.27 4.28 -0.72
C VAL A 44 -18.47 5.80 -0.70
N HIS A 45 -18.05 6.47 0.36
CA HIS A 45 -18.29 7.90 0.55
C HIS A 45 -17.30 8.79 -0.21
N THR A 46 -16.04 8.36 -0.31
CA THR A 46 -14.96 9.11 -0.96
C THR A 46 -14.53 8.52 -2.30
N GLY A 47 -15.02 7.32 -2.65
CA GLY A 47 -14.59 6.56 -3.82
C GLY A 47 -13.15 6.04 -3.73
N SER A 48 -12.45 6.26 -2.60
CA SER A 48 -11.06 5.84 -2.42
C SER A 48 -10.94 4.33 -2.35
N VAL A 49 -9.94 3.75 -3.01
CA VAL A 49 -9.58 2.34 -2.87
C VAL A 49 -8.45 2.22 -1.85
N TRP A 50 -8.61 1.28 -0.92
CA TRP A 50 -7.66 0.96 0.14
C TRP A 50 -7.19 -0.48 -0.02
N VAL A 51 -5.87 -0.67 -0.03
CA VAL A 51 -5.22 -1.96 -0.20
C VAL A 51 -4.68 -2.40 1.16
N PRO A 52 -5.12 -3.55 1.70
CA PRO A 52 -4.56 -4.13 2.91
C PRO A 52 -3.19 -4.76 2.62
N VAL A 53 -2.17 -4.24 3.29
CA VAL A 53 -0.78 -4.65 3.12
C VAL A 53 -0.12 -4.97 4.46
N ARG A 54 0.97 -5.72 4.40
CA ARG A 54 1.82 -6.04 5.55
C ARG A 54 3.26 -5.63 5.26
N PRO A 55 3.74 -4.54 5.87
CA PRO A 55 5.15 -4.18 5.85
C PRO A 55 6.00 -5.23 6.57
N PRO A 56 7.29 -5.39 6.23
CA PRO A 56 8.18 -6.38 6.87
C PRO A 56 8.39 -6.12 8.37
N THR A 57 8.17 -4.89 8.83
CA THR A 57 8.27 -4.51 10.25
C THR A 57 7.02 -4.86 11.06
N VAL A 58 5.94 -5.29 10.41
CA VAL A 58 4.67 -5.64 11.06
C VAL A 58 4.57 -7.16 11.17
N PRO A 59 4.42 -7.72 12.40
CA PRO A 59 4.30 -9.16 12.60
C PRO A 59 3.12 -9.78 11.85
N GLU A 60 3.23 -11.05 11.47
CA GLU A 60 2.19 -11.74 10.69
C GLU A 60 0.84 -11.91 11.41
N HIS A 61 0.85 -11.90 12.74
CA HIS A 61 -0.37 -11.97 13.55
C HIS A 61 -0.99 -10.59 13.81
N ALA A 62 -0.29 -9.50 13.47
CA ALA A 62 -0.83 -8.17 13.61
C ALA A 62 -1.83 -7.84 12.49
N PRO A 63 -2.81 -6.95 12.77
CA PRO A 63 -3.72 -6.44 11.75
C PRO A 63 -2.99 -5.84 10.54
N ALA A 64 -3.58 -5.98 9.36
CA ALA A 64 -3.05 -5.39 8.14
C ALA A 64 -3.10 -3.85 8.20
N VAL A 65 -2.13 -3.21 7.54
CA VAL A 65 -2.12 -1.77 7.34
C VAL A 65 -2.90 -1.44 6.08
N LEU A 66 -3.76 -0.43 6.11
CA LEU A 66 -4.47 0.05 4.92
C LEU A 66 -3.67 1.16 4.25
N VAL A 67 -3.35 0.96 2.97
CA VAL A 67 -2.68 1.94 2.12
C VAL A 67 -3.63 2.37 1.03
N ARG A 68 -3.75 3.67 0.76
CA ARG A 68 -4.61 4.15 -0.33
C ARG A 68 -3.95 3.78 -1.67
N ALA A 69 -4.74 3.27 -2.62
CA ALA A 69 -4.26 2.86 -3.93
C ALA A 69 -3.51 3.99 -4.67
N ALA A 70 -3.94 5.24 -4.48
CA ALA A 70 -3.30 6.43 -5.04
C ALA A 70 -1.88 6.71 -4.51
N ASP A 71 -1.52 6.15 -3.35
CA ASP A 71 -0.18 6.30 -2.77
C ASP A 71 0.78 5.18 -3.21
N ILE A 72 0.28 4.16 -3.94
CA ILE A 72 1.06 3.04 -4.48
C ILE A 72 1.73 3.47 -5.78
N ILE A 73 3.06 3.43 -5.78
CA ILE A 73 3.89 3.85 -6.91
C ILE A 73 4.25 2.69 -7.83
N ASP A 74 4.40 1.48 -7.29
CA ASP A 74 4.76 0.28 -8.04
C ASP A 74 4.09 -0.99 -7.46
N ILE A 75 3.85 -1.97 -8.33
CA ILE A 75 3.40 -3.30 -7.95
C ILE A 75 4.16 -4.36 -8.75
N SER A 76 4.76 -5.30 -8.01
CA SER A 76 5.42 -6.49 -8.57
C SER A 76 4.72 -7.72 -8.01
N ARG A 77 4.40 -8.68 -8.88
CA ARG A 77 4.04 -10.01 -8.39
C ARG A 77 5.29 -10.60 -7.76
N ALA A 78 5.15 -11.20 -6.58
CA ALA A 78 6.18 -12.11 -6.11
C ALA A 78 6.22 -13.24 -7.15
N ASP A 79 7.30 -13.28 -7.93
CA ASP A 79 7.57 -14.31 -8.92
C ASP A 79 7.39 -15.68 -8.22
N GLN A 80 6.44 -16.46 -8.72
CA GLN A 80 6.21 -17.87 -8.37
C GLN A 80 6.73 -18.71 -9.52
#